data_AF-W5PIU2-F1
#
_entry.id   AF-W5PIU2-F1
#
_cell.length_a   1.000
_cell.length_b   1.000
_cell.length_c   1.000
_cell.angle_alpha   90.00
_cell.angle_beta   90.00
_cell.angle_gamma   90.00
#
_symmetry.space_group_name_H-M   'P 1'
#
loop_
_entity.id
_entity.type
_entity.pdbx_description
1 polymer ?
#
loop_
_entity_poly.entity_id
_entity_poly.type
_entity_poly.pdbx_seq_one_letter_code
_entity_poly.pdbx_strand_id
1 'polypeptide(L)'
;KKVGIVGKYTTHYGASLRKTVKKTEISQHAKNTCSFCGKTKMKRRAVGIWHCGSCMKTLLVVPGPTHHCCCHRKVCHQKTEGIEGP
;
A
#
# COMPACT_ATOMS: atom_id res chain seq x y z
N LYS A 1 -6.46 2.72 25.14
CA LYS A 1 -7.31 1.52 24.90
C LYS A 1 -6.58 0.59 23.90
N LYS A 2 -6.36 -0.70 24.21
CA LYS A 2 -5.39 -1.58 23.48
C LYS A 2 -5.84 -2.03 22.06
N VAL A 3 -7.15 -2.04 21.79
CA VAL A 3 -7.75 -2.77 20.65
C VAL A 3 -7.70 -2.02 19.30
N GLY A 4 -7.82 -0.69 19.28
CA GLY A 4 -7.71 0.12 18.05
C GLY A 4 -8.70 -0.26 16.95
N ILE A 5 -8.24 -0.26 15.68
CA ILE A 5 -9.03 -0.57 14.47
C ILE A 5 -9.72 -1.94 14.51
N VAL A 6 -9.13 -2.90 15.24
CA VAL A 6 -9.64 -4.28 15.39
C VAL A 6 -10.81 -4.37 16.38
N GLY A 7 -11.24 -3.24 16.95
CA GLY A 7 -12.43 -3.16 17.81
C GLY A 7 -13.73 -3.58 17.11
N LYS A 8 -13.77 -3.55 15.78
CA LYS A 8 -14.92 -4.00 14.97
C LYS A 8 -15.25 -5.50 15.14
N TYR A 9 -14.27 -6.32 15.52
CA TYR A 9 -14.45 -7.77 15.70
C TYR A 9 -14.90 -8.17 17.12
N THR A 10 -15.17 -7.20 17.99
CA THR A 10 -15.64 -7.38 19.38
C THR A 10 -14.91 -8.52 20.13
N THR A 11 -15.63 -9.57 20.55
CA THR A 11 -15.11 -10.72 21.28
C THR A 11 -14.65 -11.86 20.36
N HIS A 12 -15.00 -11.85 19.08
CA HIS A 12 -14.74 -12.94 18.14
C HIS A 12 -13.26 -13.13 17.77
N TYR A 13 -12.90 -14.36 17.39
CA TYR A 13 -11.58 -14.78 16.88
C TYR A 13 -10.41 -14.75 17.89
N GLY A 14 -10.64 -14.35 19.14
CA GLY A 14 -9.61 -14.40 20.19
C GLY A 14 -8.50 -13.35 20.06
N ALA A 15 -7.70 -13.19 21.11
CA ALA A 15 -6.74 -12.08 21.22
C ALA A 15 -5.54 -12.21 20.26
N SER A 16 -5.05 -13.43 20.00
CA SER A 16 -3.86 -13.66 19.18
C SER A 16 -4.11 -13.32 17.71
N LEU A 17 -5.22 -13.79 17.13
CA LEU A 17 -5.59 -13.46 15.74
C LEU A 17 -5.79 -11.96 15.56
N ARG A 18 -6.47 -11.29 16.51
CA ARG A 18 -6.68 -9.85 16.49
C ARG A 18 -5.38 -9.04 16.52
N LYS A 19 -4.33 -9.51 17.21
CA LYS A 19 -3.02 -8.84 17.22
C LYS A 19 -2.33 -8.89 15.86
N THR A 20 -2.39 -10.03 15.16
CA THR A 20 -1.80 -10.19 13.83
C THR A 20 -2.54 -9.35 12.79
N VAL A 21 -3.87 -9.41 12.77
CA VAL A 21 -4.72 -8.61 11.87
C VAL A 21 -4.54 -7.11 12.12
N LYS A 22 -4.34 -6.68 13.37
CA LYS A 22 -4.07 -5.26 13.69
C LYS A 22 -2.89 -4.71 12.90
N LYS A 23 -1.79 -5.46 12.81
CA LYS A 23 -0.58 -5.02 12.11
C LYS A 23 -0.86 -4.84 10.62
N THR A 24 -1.54 -5.80 10.00
CA THR A 24 -1.84 -5.77 8.56
C THR A 24 -2.88 -4.71 8.20
N GLU A 25 -3.92 -4.52 9.03
CA GLU A 25 -4.93 -3.49 8.82
C GLU A 25 -4.37 -2.08 8.97
N ILE A 26 -3.47 -1.84 9.93
CA ILE A 26 -2.79 -0.55 10.08
C ILE A 26 -2.00 -0.25 8.81
N SER A 27 -1.17 -1.17 8.33
CA SER A 27 -0.38 -0.98 7.11
C SER A 27 -1.24 -0.78 5.86
N GLN A 28 -2.43 -1.40 5.81
CA GLN A 28 -3.38 -1.22 4.70
C GLN A 28 -4.02 0.17 4.67
N HIS A 29 -4.41 0.71 5.83
CA HIS A 29 -5.08 2.00 5.95
C HIS A 29 -4.11 3.18 6.12
N ALA A 30 -2.83 2.90 6.36
CA ALA A 30 -1.78 3.91 6.43
C ALA A 30 -1.63 4.64 5.09
N LYS A 31 -1.39 5.95 5.17
CA LYS A 31 -0.97 6.74 4.01
C LYS A 31 0.55 6.69 3.95
N ASN A 32 1.08 6.17 2.84
CA ASN A 32 2.52 6.11 2.62
C ASN A 32 3.00 7.33 1.83
N THR A 33 4.30 7.61 1.94
CA THR A 33 4.99 8.60 1.10
C THR A 33 5.14 8.05 -0.31
N CYS A 34 4.85 8.89 -1.31
CA CYS A 34 5.00 8.51 -2.71
C CYS A 34 6.43 8.81 -3.18
N SER A 35 7.16 7.82 -3.66
CA SER A 35 8.53 7.96 -4.18
C SER A 35 8.64 8.88 -5.41
N PHE A 36 7.55 9.11 -6.15
CA PHE A 36 7.56 10.01 -7.31
C PHE A 36 7.37 11.49 -6.97
N CYS A 37 6.52 11.79 -5.99
CA CYS A 37 6.12 13.17 -5.70
C CYS A 37 6.43 13.62 -4.27
N GLY A 38 7.02 12.76 -3.44
CA GLY A 38 7.36 13.02 -2.03
C GLY A 38 6.17 13.17 -1.07
N LYS A 39 4.95 13.38 -1.59
CA LYS A 39 3.74 13.62 -0.80
C LYS A 39 3.20 12.35 -0.15
N THR A 40 2.73 12.45 1.10
CA THR A 40 2.08 11.35 1.87
C THR A 40 0.61 11.16 1.48
N LYS A 41 0.37 10.91 0.18
CA LYS A 41 -0.96 10.70 -0.41
C LYS A 41 -1.11 9.36 -1.12
N MET A 42 -0.21 8.41 -0.86
CA MET A 42 -0.29 7.04 -1.37
C MET A 42 -1.35 6.27 -0.56
N LYS A 43 -2.29 5.61 -1.24
CA LYS A 43 -3.32 4.77 -0.62
C LYS A 43 -3.43 3.43 -1.34
N ARG A 44 -3.66 2.35 -0.61
CA ARG A 44 -3.95 1.04 -1.21
C ARG A 44 -5.35 1.05 -1.84
N ARG A 45 -5.45 0.59 -3.09
CA ARG A 45 -6.74 0.41 -3.80
C ARG A 45 -7.18 -1.05 -3.82
N ALA A 46 -6.24 -1.96 -4.12
CA ALA A 46 -6.47 -3.39 -4.12
C ALA A 46 -5.23 -4.14 -3.59
N VAL A 47 -5.26 -5.46 -3.58
CA VAL A 47 -4.07 -6.26 -3.25
C VAL A 47 -2.99 -6.02 -4.32
N GLY A 48 -1.79 -5.62 -3.88
CA GLY A 48 -0.70 -5.26 -4.78
C GLY A 48 -0.84 -3.91 -5.50
N ILE A 49 -2.00 -3.24 -5.44
CA ILE A 49 -2.24 -1.99 -6.17
C ILE A 49 -2.29 -0.79 -5.22
N TRP A 50 -1.39 0.17 -5.43
CA TRP A 50 -1.32 1.41 -4.68
C TRP A 50 -1.49 2.60 -5.61
N HIS A 51 -2.30 3.58 -5.19
CA HIS A 51 -2.60 4.76 -5.99
C HIS A 51 -2.22 6.03 -5.23
N CYS A 52 -1.50 6.94 -5.88
CA CYS A 52 -1.20 8.25 -5.33
C CYS A 52 -2.23 9.28 -5.78
N GLY A 53 -2.92 9.92 -4.82
CA GLY A 53 -3.93 10.93 -5.13
C GLY A 53 -3.39 12.25 -5.71
N SER A 54 -2.09 12.54 -5.60
CA SER A 54 -1.51 13.79 -6.12
C SER A 54 -0.88 13.68 -7.51
N CYS A 55 -0.18 12.59 -7.80
CA CYS A 55 0.45 12.38 -9.11
C CYS A 55 -0.34 11.44 -10.02
N MET A 56 -1.47 10.90 -9.53
CA MET A 56 -2.33 9.93 -10.25
C MET A 56 -1.57 8.70 -10.77
N LYS A 57 -0.42 8.39 -10.17
CA LYS A 57 0.36 7.19 -10.50
C LYS A 57 -0.11 6.00 -9.68
N THR A 58 -0.16 4.85 -10.35
CA THR A 58 -0.48 3.56 -9.76
C THR A 58 0.77 2.70 -9.71
N LEU A 59 1.13 2.22 -8.52
CA LEU A 59 2.17 1.23 -8.30
C LEU A 59 1.53 -0.16 -8.23
N LEU A 60 2.12 -1.12 -8.96
CA LEU A 60 1.75 -2.52 -8.96
C LEU A 60 2.86 -3.33 -8.33
N VAL A 61 2.53 -4.08 -7.29
CA VAL A 61 3.41 -4.98 -6.54
C VAL A 61 2.81 -6.37 -6.68
N VAL A 62 3.16 -7.04 -7.76
CA VAL A 62 2.80 -8.44 -8.05
C VAL A 62 4.07 -9.25 -8.20
N PRO A 63 4.10 -10.53 -7.77
CA PRO A 63 5.21 -11.43 -8.07
C PRO A 63 5.20 -11.73 -9.57
N GLY A 64 5.92 -10.91 -10.34
CA GLY A 64 6.01 -10.94 -11.81
C GLY A 64 6.71 -9.68 -12.33
N PRO A 65 7.17 -9.65 -13.59
CA PRO A 65 7.93 -8.52 -14.13
C PRO A 65 7.08 -7.24 -14.03
N THR A 66 7.61 -6.27 -13.29
CA THR A 66 6.94 -5.01 -12.95
C THR A 66 6.85 -4.12 -14.18
N HIS A 67 5.74 -4.22 -14.93
CA HIS A 67 5.43 -3.22 -15.95
C HIS A 67 4.97 -1.93 -15.27
N HIS A 68 5.87 -0.96 -15.25
CA HIS A 68 5.64 0.38 -14.76
C HIS A 68 5.05 1.24 -15.89
N CYS A 69 3.73 1.42 -15.95
CA CYS A 69 3.11 2.32 -16.93
C CYS A 69 3.25 3.78 -16.47
N CYS A 70 4.33 4.44 -16.90
CA CYS A 70 4.51 5.88 -16.75
C CYS A 70 3.89 6.59 -17.96
N CYS A 71 2.59 6.90 -17.91
CA CYS A 71 1.93 7.69 -18.96
C CYS A 71 2.20 9.18 -18.74
N HIS A 72 3.39 9.66 -19.14
CA HIS A 72 3.67 11.07 -19.33
C HIS A 72 4.70 11.19 -20.47
N ARG A 73 4.21 11.36 -21.71
CA ARG A 73 4.97 11.89 -22.86
C ARG A 73 6.06 10.97 -23.45
N LYS A 74 5.73 10.20 -24.50
CA LYS A 74 6.60 9.56 -25.52
C LYS A 74 8.02 9.06 -25.12
N VAL A 75 8.31 8.70 -23.87
CA VAL A 75 9.52 7.94 -23.49
C VAL A 75 9.16 6.98 -22.36
N CYS A 76 9.25 5.69 -22.67
CA CYS A 76 8.98 4.60 -21.73
C CYS A 76 10.25 4.36 -20.91
N HIS A 77 10.37 4.95 -19.72
CA HIS A 77 11.44 4.58 -18.78
C HIS A 77 10.98 3.38 -17.94
N GLN A 78 11.53 2.20 -18.25
CA GLN A 78 11.52 1.04 -17.35
C GLN A 78 12.48 1.35 -16.20
N LYS A 79 11.95 1.84 -15.07
CA LYS A 79 12.73 1.93 -13.83
C LYS A 79 12.35 0.73 -12.96
N THR A 80 13.21 -0.28 -12.94
CA THR A 80 13.16 -1.37 -11.96
C THR A 80 13.69 -0.83 -10.64
N GLU A 81 12.84 -0.16 -9.86
CA GLU A 81 13.15 0.08 -8.45
C GLU A 81 12.58 -1.08 -7.66
N GLY A 82 13.48 -1.94 -7.17
CA GLY A 82 13.17 -2.96 -6.20
C GLY A 82 12.50 -2.29 -5.00
N ILE A 83 11.28 -2.67 -4.73
CA ILE A 83 10.53 -2.17 -3.58
C ILE A 83 11.04 -3.00 -2.40
N GLU A 84 12.00 -2.46 -1.66
CA GLU A 84 12.34 -2.99 -0.33
C GLU A 84 11.05 -2.92 0.50
N GLY A 85 10.48 -4.10 0.75
CA GLY A 85 9.34 -4.26 1.64
C GLY A 85 9.75 -4.00 3.08
N PRO A 86 8.80 -3.70 3.97
CA PRO A 86 8.99 -3.97 5.39
C PRO A 86 9.01 -5.48 5.67
#